data_AF-A0A328NH51-F1
#
_entry.id   AF-A0A328NH51-F1
#
_cell.length_a   1.000
_cell.length_b   1.000
_cell.length_c   1.000
_cell.angle_alpha   90.00
_cell.angle_beta   90.00
_cell.angle_gamma   90.00
#
_symmetry.space_group_name_H-M   'P 1'
#
loop_
_entity.id
_entity.type
_entity.pdbx_description
1 polymer ?
#
loop_
_entity_poly.entity_id
_entity_poly.type
_entity_poly.pdbx_seq_one_letter_code
_entity_poly.pdbx_strand_id
1 'polypeptide(L)'
;MTEDRTVEDLLRTFAPQVLGLLVRRHGQFDRCEDAVQEALLAAATQWPGQGVPDNPRAWLLTVATRRLTDEWRSESARRDREVAVARREPAYAGVAPAADAEPAVPADDDTLTLLFLCCHPALPGSAQVALTLRAVDGLSTAQIARAHLVPEATMSQRIRRAKQRIEAAGARFTMPGPAERGERLTTVLRVLYLIFNEGYTASSGPDLRRAELTGEAIRLARILRGLLPDDGEVAGLLALMLLTDAHRAARVGPDGELVPLAEQDRSRWDTAAIAEGVSLITEALTWSPPGPYQLQAAIAAVHAEASTAAETDWRQIVALYRLLARIAPNPMVTLNQAVAVAMVDGPRAGLALLTPLDADERTAGHHRLAAVRAHLLELAGEVGAAREAYLMAARGTTSRPEQRYLEVRAARLTGQG
;
A
#
# COMPACT_ATOMS: atom_id res chain seq x y z
N MET A 1 7.66 5.70 -24.94
CA MET A 1 7.42 5.87 -23.49
C MET A 1 5.93 5.80 -23.13
N THR A 2 5.01 6.35 -23.94
CA THR A 2 3.55 6.25 -23.69
C THR A 2 2.96 4.87 -24.00
N GLU A 3 3.43 4.20 -25.06
CA GLU A 3 2.99 2.83 -25.41
C GLU A 3 3.44 1.79 -24.37
N ASP A 4 4.69 1.85 -23.90
CA ASP A 4 5.19 0.97 -22.82
C ASP A 4 4.35 1.05 -21.55
N ARG A 5 3.95 2.27 -21.16
CA ARG A 5 3.14 2.48 -19.95
C ARG A 5 1.73 1.93 -20.12
N THR A 6 1.18 2.00 -21.32
CA THR A 6 -0.14 1.43 -21.65
C THR A 6 -0.10 -0.11 -21.62
N VAL A 7 0.98 -0.72 -22.12
CA VAL A 7 1.20 -2.17 -22.04
C VAL A 7 1.36 -2.62 -20.60
N GLU A 8 2.17 -1.92 -19.81
CA GLU A 8 2.38 -2.23 -18.40
C GLU A 8 1.06 -2.18 -17.60
N ASP A 9 0.25 -1.13 -17.78
CA ASP A 9 -1.05 -1.00 -17.11
C ASP A 9 -2.02 -2.13 -17.49
N LEU A 10 -2.03 -2.55 -18.76
CA LEU A 10 -2.82 -3.70 -19.22
C LEU A 10 -2.36 -5.01 -18.57
N LEU A 11 -1.04 -5.24 -18.52
CA LEU A 11 -0.46 -6.43 -17.90
C LEU A 11 -0.82 -6.52 -16.41
N ARG A 12 -0.69 -5.41 -15.67
CA ARG A 12 -1.04 -5.33 -14.25
C ARG A 12 -2.54 -5.51 -13.99
N THR A 13 -3.38 -5.13 -14.96
CA THR A 13 -4.83 -5.36 -14.88
C THR A 13 -5.18 -6.85 -15.04
N PHE A 14 -4.53 -7.54 -15.99
CA PHE A 14 -4.85 -8.94 -16.27
C PHE A 14 -4.11 -9.96 -15.41
N ALA A 15 -2.97 -9.60 -14.80
CA ALA A 15 -2.17 -10.49 -13.96
C ALA A 15 -2.99 -11.23 -12.88
N PRO A 16 -3.74 -10.55 -11.98
CA PRO A 16 -4.50 -11.24 -10.93
C PRO A 16 -5.65 -12.07 -11.51
N GLN A 17 -6.29 -11.62 -12.60
CA GLN A 17 -7.39 -12.34 -13.24
C GLN A 17 -6.92 -13.66 -13.86
N VAL A 18 -5.76 -13.66 -14.52
CA VAL A 18 -5.15 -14.86 -15.11
C VAL A 18 -4.67 -15.80 -14.00
N LEU A 19 -4.06 -15.26 -12.94
CA LEU A 19 -3.63 -16.06 -11.80
C LEU A 19 -4.81 -16.74 -11.12
N GLY A 20 -5.90 -16.02 -10.83
CA GLY A 20 -7.10 -16.57 -10.21
C GLY A 20 -7.67 -17.76 -10.99
N LEU A 21 -7.79 -17.61 -12.32
CA LEU A 21 -8.25 -18.67 -13.21
C LEU A 21 -7.36 -19.92 -13.14
N LEU A 22 -6.03 -19.77 -13.19
CA LEU A 22 -5.11 -20.90 -13.14
C LEU A 22 -5.15 -21.61 -11.80
N VAL A 23 -5.17 -20.86 -10.69
CA VAL A 23 -5.20 -21.43 -9.34
C VAL A 23 -6.51 -22.16 -9.10
N ARG A 24 -7.64 -21.61 -9.54
CA ARG A 24 -8.95 -22.27 -9.49
C ARG A 24 -8.97 -23.59 -10.26
N ARG A 25 -8.29 -23.63 -11.41
CA ARG A 25 -8.23 -24.82 -12.27
C ARG A 25 -7.26 -25.89 -11.77
N HIS A 26 -6.12 -25.50 -11.20
CA HIS A 26 -4.99 -26.40 -10.95
C HIS A 26 -4.59 -26.54 -9.47
N GLY A 27 -5.10 -25.70 -8.57
CA GLY A 27 -4.95 -25.82 -7.11
C GLY A 27 -3.56 -25.54 -6.54
N GLN A 28 -2.55 -25.22 -7.37
CA GLN A 28 -1.16 -25.02 -6.98
C GLN A 28 -0.75 -23.55 -7.12
N PHE A 29 -1.04 -22.74 -6.09
CA PHE A 29 -0.79 -21.29 -6.12
C PHE A 29 0.65 -20.93 -6.50
N ASP A 30 1.63 -21.60 -5.91
CA ASP A 30 3.05 -21.33 -6.14
C ASP A 30 3.44 -21.40 -7.62
N ARG A 31 3.10 -22.52 -8.27
CA ARG A 31 3.42 -22.78 -9.69
C ARG A 31 2.58 -21.94 -10.64
N CYS A 32 1.31 -21.71 -10.31
CA CYS A 32 0.46 -20.85 -11.11
C CYS A 32 0.99 -19.41 -11.12
N GLU A 33 1.46 -18.91 -9.98
CA GLU A 33 2.05 -17.57 -9.88
C GLU A 33 3.34 -17.47 -10.71
N ASP A 34 4.25 -18.44 -10.60
CA ASP A 34 5.49 -18.44 -11.38
C ASP A 34 5.20 -18.51 -12.90
N ALA A 35 4.24 -19.33 -13.32
CA ALA A 35 3.83 -19.43 -14.72
C ALA A 35 3.22 -18.13 -15.27
N VAL A 36 2.43 -17.42 -14.45
CA VAL A 36 1.89 -16.09 -14.83
C VAL A 36 3.02 -15.08 -14.98
N GLN A 37 4.01 -15.10 -14.10
CA GLN A 37 5.13 -14.17 -14.16
C GLN A 37 6.00 -14.39 -15.40
N GLU A 38 6.22 -15.63 -15.80
CA GLU A 38 6.86 -15.93 -17.10
C GLU A 38 6.02 -15.42 -18.29
N ALA A 39 4.70 -15.51 -18.21
CA ALA A 39 3.81 -14.97 -19.25
C ALA A 39 3.84 -13.44 -19.32
N LEU A 40 3.86 -12.74 -18.18
CA LEU A 40 4.00 -11.29 -18.11
C LEU A 40 5.34 -10.83 -18.68
N LEU A 41 6.44 -11.52 -18.36
CA LEU A 41 7.76 -11.25 -18.93
C LEU A 41 7.78 -11.46 -20.45
N ALA A 42 7.14 -12.52 -20.93
CA ALA A 42 7.02 -12.78 -22.36
C ALA A 42 6.22 -11.67 -23.07
N ALA A 43 5.10 -11.22 -22.49
CA ALA A 43 4.30 -10.13 -23.04
C ALA A 43 5.09 -8.81 -23.09
N ALA A 44 5.73 -8.43 -21.99
CA ALA A 44 6.54 -7.21 -21.89
C ALA A 44 7.69 -7.19 -22.90
N THR A 45 8.19 -8.35 -23.32
CA THR A 45 9.25 -8.47 -24.33
C THR A 45 8.69 -8.47 -25.76
N GLN A 46 7.53 -9.10 -25.99
CA GLN A 46 7.00 -9.36 -27.33
C GLN A 46 6.06 -8.26 -27.84
N TRP A 47 5.16 -7.76 -27.01
CA TRP A 47 4.10 -6.82 -27.44
C TRP A 47 4.65 -5.48 -27.96
N PRO A 48 5.71 -4.88 -27.38
CA PRO A 48 6.27 -3.63 -27.94
C PRO A 48 6.74 -3.78 -29.40
N GLY A 49 7.20 -4.96 -29.80
CA GLY A 49 7.67 -5.22 -31.16
C GLY A 49 6.62 -5.82 -32.11
N GLN A 50 5.63 -6.52 -31.57
CA GLN A 50 4.66 -7.31 -32.36
C GLN A 50 3.22 -6.77 -32.30
N GLY A 51 2.99 -5.74 -31.48
CA GLY A 51 1.65 -5.25 -31.16
C GLY A 51 1.02 -6.02 -30.00
N VAL A 52 0.05 -5.37 -29.34
CA VAL A 52 -0.78 -5.98 -28.31
C VAL A 52 -1.81 -6.91 -28.96
N PRO A 53 -1.95 -8.18 -28.52
CA PRO A 53 -2.95 -9.11 -29.07
C PRO A 53 -4.38 -8.58 -28.89
N ASP A 54 -5.30 -8.95 -29.80
CA ASP A 54 -6.72 -8.55 -29.73
C ASP A 54 -7.40 -8.97 -28.42
N ASN A 55 -6.98 -10.11 -27.85
CA ASN A 55 -7.39 -10.56 -26.53
C ASN A 55 -6.15 -10.81 -25.64
N PRO A 56 -5.65 -9.77 -24.94
CA PRO A 56 -4.44 -9.86 -24.12
C PRO A 56 -4.58 -10.86 -22.97
N ARG A 57 -5.76 -10.92 -22.33
CA ARG A 57 -6.05 -11.84 -21.20
C ARG A 57 -5.99 -13.30 -21.64
N ALA A 58 -6.60 -13.64 -22.78
CA ALA A 58 -6.57 -14.99 -23.33
C ALA A 58 -5.15 -15.39 -23.75
N TRP A 59 -4.38 -14.45 -24.32
CA TRP A 59 -2.98 -14.67 -24.66
C TRP A 59 -2.15 -15.00 -23.41
N LEU A 60 -2.26 -14.20 -22.36
CA LEU A 60 -1.55 -14.41 -21.09
C LEU A 60 -1.91 -15.77 -20.45
N LEU A 61 -3.20 -16.10 -20.40
CA LEU A 61 -3.67 -17.39 -19.90
C LEU A 61 -3.09 -18.55 -20.71
N THR A 62 -3.03 -18.42 -22.03
CA THR A 62 -2.46 -19.45 -22.91
C THR A 62 -0.97 -19.65 -22.65
N VAL A 63 -0.20 -18.56 -22.59
CA VAL A 63 1.24 -18.63 -22.34
C VAL A 63 1.52 -19.22 -20.96
N ALA A 64 0.82 -18.74 -19.92
CA ALA A 64 0.98 -19.26 -18.56
C ALA A 64 0.59 -20.75 -18.45
N THR A 65 -0.51 -21.19 -19.09
CA THR A 65 -0.91 -22.62 -19.11
C THR A 65 0.17 -23.49 -19.77
N ARG A 66 0.77 -23.02 -20.86
CA ARG A 66 1.86 -23.72 -21.54
C ARG A 66 3.08 -23.85 -20.61
N ARG A 67 3.48 -22.75 -19.96
CA ARG A 67 4.58 -22.75 -18.98
C ARG A 67 4.35 -23.74 -17.84
N LEU A 68 3.16 -23.73 -17.25
CA LEU A 68 2.79 -24.66 -16.18
C LEU A 68 2.87 -26.13 -16.65
N THR A 69 2.39 -26.40 -17.87
CA THR A 69 2.44 -27.75 -18.46
C THR A 69 3.89 -28.19 -18.71
N ASP A 70 4.74 -27.29 -19.23
CA ASP A 70 6.14 -27.58 -19.50
C ASP A 70 6.93 -27.82 -18.21
N GLU A 71 6.64 -27.08 -17.14
CA GLU A 71 7.20 -27.30 -15.82
C GLU A 71 6.83 -28.69 -15.29
N TRP A 72 5.55 -29.09 -15.39
CA TRP A 72 5.11 -30.43 -14.99
C TRP A 72 5.75 -31.55 -15.82
N ARG A 73 5.92 -31.34 -17.13
CA ARG A 73 6.64 -32.30 -17.99
C ARG A 73 8.10 -32.43 -17.59
N SER A 74 8.77 -31.30 -17.31
CA SER A 74 10.17 -31.27 -16.87
C SER A 74 10.34 -31.98 -15.52
N GLU A 75 9.41 -31.76 -14.60
CA GLU A 75 9.42 -32.40 -13.28
C GLU A 75 9.09 -33.89 -13.37
N SER A 76 8.10 -34.30 -14.18
CA SER A 76 7.85 -35.72 -14.45
C SER A 76 9.08 -36.36 -15.03
N ALA A 77 9.68 -35.79 -16.08
CA ALA A 77 10.91 -36.33 -16.67
C ALA A 77 12.08 -36.37 -15.67
N ARG A 78 12.17 -35.43 -14.72
CA ARG A 78 13.18 -35.47 -13.64
C ARG A 78 12.89 -36.60 -12.66
N ARG A 79 11.65 -36.74 -12.21
CA ARG A 79 11.20 -37.84 -11.35
C ARG A 79 11.34 -39.18 -12.04
N ASP A 80 11.04 -39.28 -13.33
CA ASP A 80 11.18 -40.47 -14.16
C ASP A 80 12.66 -40.82 -14.36
N ARG A 81 13.57 -39.83 -14.45
CA ARG A 81 15.03 -40.07 -14.42
C ARG A 81 15.51 -40.52 -13.04
N GLU A 82 14.94 -40.00 -11.96
CA GLU A 82 15.23 -40.41 -10.58
C GLU A 82 14.65 -41.82 -10.27
N VAL A 83 13.51 -42.16 -10.88
CA VAL A 83 12.80 -43.45 -10.77
C VAL A 83 13.30 -44.48 -11.79
N ALA A 84 13.94 -44.09 -12.90
CA ALA A 84 14.55 -45.00 -13.87
C ALA A 84 15.70 -45.85 -13.30
N VAL A 85 16.17 -45.57 -12.08
CA VAL A 85 17.05 -46.46 -11.28
C VAL A 85 16.26 -47.64 -10.65
N ALA A 86 14.94 -47.63 -10.68
CA ALA A 86 14.06 -48.70 -10.20
C ALA A 86 12.77 -48.81 -11.04
N ARG A 87 12.87 -49.45 -12.22
CA ARG A 87 11.79 -49.92 -13.13
C ARG A 87 10.39 -49.28 -12.98
N ARG A 88 9.91 -48.60 -14.05
CA ARG A 88 8.64 -48.90 -14.74
C ARG A 88 8.30 -47.94 -15.90
N GLU A 89 7.62 -48.48 -16.90
CA GLU A 89 6.58 -47.82 -17.73
C GLU A 89 5.17 -48.04 -17.08
N PRO A 90 4.04 -47.39 -17.49
CA PRO A 90 3.80 -46.32 -18.48
C PRO A 90 2.74 -45.21 -18.11
N ALA A 91 2.61 -44.23 -19.03
CA ALA A 91 1.42 -43.50 -19.55
C ALA A 91 0.56 -42.54 -18.69
N TYR A 92 0.54 -41.26 -19.08
CA TYR A 92 -0.67 -40.42 -19.13
C TYR A 92 -0.62 -39.45 -20.33
N ALA A 93 -1.69 -39.45 -21.13
CA ALA A 93 -1.88 -38.64 -22.32
C ALA A 93 -2.86 -37.47 -22.07
N GLY A 94 -2.42 -36.27 -22.47
CA GLY A 94 -3.19 -35.23 -23.16
C GLY A 94 -4.45 -34.65 -22.52
N VAL A 95 -4.34 -33.45 -21.94
CA VAL A 95 -5.38 -32.40 -22.09
C VAL A 95 -4.71 -31.01 -22.16
N ALA A 96 -4.40 -30.54 -23.37
CA ALA A 96 -4.27 -29.12 -23.67
C ALA A 96 -5.44 -28.76 -24.60
N PRO A 97 -6.24 -27.71 -24.33
CA PRO A 97 -7.35 -27.35 -25.20
C PRO A 97 -6.88 -26.77 -26.54
N ALA A 98 -7.76 -26.85 -27.56
CA ALA A 98 -7.60 -26.21 -28.86
C ALA A 98 -7.60 -24.67 -28.73
N ALA A 99 -7.00 -23.98 -29.71
CA ALA A 99 -6.72 -22.53 -29.69
C ALA A 99 -7.96 -21.63 -29.73
N ASP A 100 -9.14 -22.23 -29.85
CA ASP A 100 -10.41 -21.62 -30.24
C ASP A 100 -11.56 -21.98 -29.27
N ALA A 101 -11.25 -22.63 -28.14
CA ALA A 101 -12.23 -22.88 -27.08
C ALA A 101 -12.27 -21.74 -26.05
N GLU A 102 -13.36 -20.97 -26.03
CA GLU A 102 -13.65 -20.07 -24.90
C GLU A 102 -13.80 -20.89 -23.61
N PRO A 103 -13.10 -20.54 -22.50
CA PRO A 103 -13.23 -21.27 -21.25
C PRO A 103 -14.65 -21.13 -20.69
N ALA A 104 -15.37 -22.25 -20.59
CA ALA A 104 -16.71 -22.36 -20.00
C ALA A 104 -16.67 -22.29 -18.45
N VAL A 105 -15.97 -21.30 -17.88
CA VAL A 105 -15.99 -20.98 -16.45
C VAL A 105 -16.60 -19.58 -16.32
N PRO A 106 -17.63 -19.37 -15.48
CA PRO A 106 -18.10 -18.02 -15.18
C PRO A 106 -16.90 -17.16 -14.77
N ALA A 107 -16.69 -16.04 -15.46
CA ALA A 107 -15.55 -15.17 -15.27
C ALA A 107 -15.70 -14.33 -13.99
N ASP A 108 -15.89 -14.96 -12.84
CA ASP A 108 -15.83 -14.28 -11.56
C ASP A 108 -14.41 -13.71 -11.40
N ASP A 109 -14.31 -12.43 -11.09
CA ASP A 109 -13.04 -11.79 -10.81
C ASP A 109 -12.50 -12.30 -9.46
N ASP A 110 -11.60 -13.26 -9.58
CA ASP A 110 -10.96 -13.95 -8.46
C ASP A 110 -9.93 -13.11 -7.69
N THR A 111 -9.78 -11.84 -8.07
CA THR A 111 -8.84 -10.90 -7.43
C THR A 111 -9.11 -10.72 -5.94
N LEU A 112 -10.37 -10.69 -5.50
CA LEU A 112 -10.68 -10.62 -4.06
C LEU A 112 -10.21 -11.87 -3.31
N THR A 113 -10.42 -13.05 -3.90
CA THR A 113 -9.94 -14.32 -3.34
C THR A 113 -8.42 -14.33 -3.25
N LEU A 114 -7.72 -13.82 -4.27
CA LEU A 114 -6.26 -13.68 -4.26
C LEU A 114 -5.76 -12.72 -3.19
N LEU A 115 -6.40 -11.56 -3.00
CA LEU A 115 -6.07 -10.62 -1.94
C LEU A 115 -6.17 -11.27 -0.56
N PHE A 116 -7.24 -12.02 -0.29
CA PHE A 116 -7.39 -12.75 0.96
C PHE A 116 -6.34 -13.86 1.16
N LEU A 117 -5.95 -14.54 0.08
CA LEU A 117 -4.88 -15.53 0.14
C LEU A 117 -3.52 -14.87 0.43
N CYS A 118 -3.19 -13.76 -0.26
CA CYS A 118 -1.92 -13.06 -0.07
C CYS A 118 -1.82 -12.40 1.31
N CYS A 119 -2.96 -11.99 1.88
CA CYS A 119 -3.07 -11.39 3.21
C CYS A 119 -3.37 -12.45 4.30
N HIS A 120 -2.93 -13.70 4.13
CA HIS A 120 -3.17 -14.75 5.11
C HIS A 120 -2.52 -14.41 6.48
N PRO A 121 -3.21 -14.60 7.62
CA PRO A 121 -2.69 -14.25 8.96
C PRO A 121 -1.49 -15.09 9.39
N ALA A 122 -1.27 -16.24 8.74
CA ALA A 122 -0.05 -17.02 8.94
C ALA A 122 1.22 -16.27 8.47
N LEU A 123 1.08 -15.25 7.63
CA LEU A 123 2.20 -14.47 7.09
C LEU A 123 2.51 -13.24 7.94
N PRO A 124 3.80 -12.92 8.17
CA PRO A 124 4.17 -11.61 8.71
C PRO A 124 3.84 -10.50 7.68
N GLY A 125 3.58 -9.29 8.15
CA GLY A 125 3.15 -8.17 7.28
C GLY A 125 4.07 -7.89 6.09
N SER A 126 5.39 -7.96 6.27
CA SER A 126 6.36 -7.77 5.18
C SER A 126 6.30 -8.86 4.10
N ALA A 127 5.83 -10.06 4.45
CA ALA A 127 5.57 -11.13 3.49
C ALA A 127 4.22 -10.96 2.79
N GLN A 128 3.20 -10.47 3.51
CA GLN A 128 1.89 -10.15 2.91
C GLN A 128 2.03 -9.04 1.85
N VAL A 129 2.79 -7.98 2.17
CA VAL A 129 3.10 -6.89 1.23
C VAL A 129 3.81 -7.43 -0.01
N ALA A 130 4.94 -8.12 0.17
CA ALA A 130 5.72 -8.63 -0.95
C ALA A 130 4.91 -9.61 -1.83
N LEU A 131 4.10 -10.48 -1.21
CA LEU A 131 3.28 -11.43 -1.95
C LEU A 131 2.11 -10.76 -2.67
N THR A 132 1.50 -9.72 -2.09
CA THR A 132 0.41 -8.96 -2.73
C THR A 132 0.93 -8.20 -3.96
N LEU A 133 2.05 -7.49 -3.83
CA LEU A 133 2.70 -6.80 -4.97
C LEU A 133 3.05 -7.78 -6.10
N ARG A 134 3.52 -8.97 -5.72
CA ARG A 134 3.92 -10.02 -6.66
C ARG A 134 2.72 -10.64 -7.38
N ALA A 135 1.74 -11.12 -6.63
CA ALA A 135 0.66 -11.97 -7.15
C ALA A 135 -0.57 -11.20 -7.63
N VAL A 136 -0.89 -10.06 -6.98
CA VAL A 136 -2.10 -9.28 -7.31
C VAL A 136 -1.76 -8.14 -8.26
N ASP A 137 -0.62 -7.52 -8.05
CA ASP A 137 -0.21 -6.35 -8.80
C ASP A 137 0.71 -6.71 -9.99
N GLY A 138 1.37 -7.86 -9.91
CA GLY A 138 2.11 -8.42 -11.03
C GLY A 138 3.54 -7.92 -11.14
N LEU A 139 4.06 -7.27 -10.09
CA LEU A 139 5.44 -6.78 -10.06
C LEU A 139 6.44 -7.94 -10.13
N SER A 140 7.52 -7.70 -10.88
CA SER A 140 8.69 -8.58 -10.87
C SER A 140 9.36 -8.60 -9.50
N THR A 141 9.98 -9.71 -9.12
CA THR A 141 10.80 -9.79 -7.90
C THR A 141 11.86 -8.69 -7.84
N ALA A 142 12.43 -8.34 -8.98
CA ALA A 142 13.38 -7.23 -9.11
C ALA A 142 12.76 -5.87 -8.79
N GLN A 143 11.55 -5.58 -9.30
CA GLN A 143 10.81 -4.34 -8.98
C GLN A 143 10.53 -4.25 -7.47
N ILE A 144 10.02 -5.34 -6.88
CA ILE A 144 9.71 -5.39 -5.44
C ILE A 144 10.98 -5.20 -4.60
N ALA A 145 12.07 -5.89 -4.94
CA ALA A 145 13.35 -5.79 -4.23
C ALA A 145 13.90 -4.36 -4.23
N ARG A 146 13.85 -3.69 -5.39
CA ARG A 146 14.27 -2.30 -5.54
C ARG A 146 13.42 -1.37 -4.69
N ALA A 147 12.09 -1.54 -4.71
CA ALA A 147 11.18 -0.69 -3.94
C ALA A 147 11.47 -0.76 -2.41
N HIS A 148 11.80 -1.96 -1.92
CA HIS A 148 12.18 -2.20 -0.53
C HIS A 148 13.69 -1.98 -0.22
N LEU A 149 14.51 -1.58 -1.19
CA LEU A 149 15.97 -1.46 -1.08
C LEU A 149 16.67 -2.69 -0.49
N VAL A 150 16.26 -3.88 -0.92
CA VAL A 150 16.93 -5.14 -0.56
C VAL A 150 17.50 -5.82 -1.79
N PRO A 151 18.51 -6.70 -1.65
CA PRO A 151 18.97 -7.54 -2.75
C PRO A 151 17.83 -8.38 -3.33
N GLU A 152 17.82 -8.56 -4.64
CA GLU A 152 16.78 -9.35 -5.33
C GLU A 152 16.70 -10.78 -4.80
N ALA A 153 17.84 -11.40 -4.49
CA ALA A 153 17.89 -12.73 -3.88
C ALA A 153 17.18 -12.78 -2.51
N THR A 154 17.30 -11.72 -1.70
CA THR A 154 16.60 -11.61 -0.40
C THR A 154 15.09 -11.52 -0.60
N MET A 155 14.64 -10.74 -1.60
CA MET A 155 13.21 -10.63 -1.91
C MET A 155 12.65 -11.94 -2.48
N SER A 156 13.38 -12.58 -3.39
CA SER A 156 13.04 -13.90 -3.93
C SER A 156 12.83 -14.94 -2.82
N GLN A 157 13.77 -15.01 -1.86
CA GLN A 157 13.62 -15.90 -0.71
C GLN A 157 12.42 -15.54 0.16
N ARG A 158 12.12 -14.25 0.36
CA ARG A 158 10.96 -13.79 1.15
C ARG A 158 9.66 -14.24 0.51
N ILE A 159 9.49 -14.02 -0.80
CA ILE A 159 8.32 -14.43 -1.56
C ILE A 159 8.16 -15.96 -1.52
N ARG A 160 9.23 -16.71 -1.79
CA ARG A 160 9.20 -18.18 -1.73
C ARG A 160 8.77 -18.70 -0.36
N ARG A 161 9.34 -18.16 0.73
CA ARG A 161 8.95 -18.55 2.10
C ARG A 161 7.50 -18.19 2.41
N ALA A 162 7.00 -17.07 1.88
CA ALA A 162 5.60 -16.68 2.05
C ALA A 162 4.67 -17.72 1.40
N LYS A 163 4.93 -18.09 0.14
CA LYS A 163 4.16 -19.12 -0.58
C LYS A 163 4.18 -20.47 0.16
N GLN A 164 5.37 -20.93 0.57
CA GLN A 164 5.53 -22.17 1.35
C GLN A 164 4.76 -22.14 2.68
N ARG A 165 4.68 -20.97 3.34
CA ARG A 165 4.00 -20.84 4.63
C ARG A 165 2.48 -20.82 4.49
N ILE A 166 1.95 -20.26 3.40
CA ILE A 166 0.52 -20.38 3.05
C ILE A 166 0.17 -21.85 2.80
N GLU A 167 0.98 -22.55 2.02
CA GLU A 167 0.78 -23.98 1.73
C GLU A 167 0.86 -24.84 2.99
N ALA A 168 1.89 -24.64 3.83
CA ALA A 168 2.04 -25.34 5.09
C ALA A 168 0.92 -25.04 6.10
N ALA A 169 0.29 -23.86 6.01
CA ALA A 169 -0.89 -23.52 6.80
C ALA A 169 -2.19 -24.17 6.27
N GLY A 170 -2.13 -24.92 5.17
CA GLY A 170 -3.28 -25.57 4.55
C GLY A 170 -4.27 -24.59 3.91
N ALA A 171 -3.83 -23.37 3.61
CA ALA A 171 -4.68 -22.36 2.99
C ALA A 171 -5.09 -22.81 1.59
N ARG A 172 -6.39 -22.68 1.29
CA ARG A 172 -6.96 -23.02 -0.02
C ARG A 172 -7.33 -21.75 -0.77
N PHE A 173 -7.28 -21.83 -2.09
CA PHE A 173 -7.79 -20.77 -2.96
C PHE A 173 -9.31 -20.82 -3.01
N THR A 174 -9.93 -20.35 -1.94
CA THR A 174 -11.38 -20.31 -1.78
C THR A 174 -11.75 -19.04 -1.03
N MET A 175 -12.86 -18.42 -1.39
CA MET A 175 -13.38 -17.27 -0.67
C MET A 175 -13.56 -17.62 0.81
N PRO A 176 -13.03 -16.82 1.77
CA PRO A 176 -13.26 -17.05 3.19
C PRO A 176 -14.75 -17.09 3.53
N GLY A 177 -15.10 -17.85 4.57
CA GLY A 177 -16.46 -17.90 5.08
C GLY A 177 -16.92 -16.51 5.55
N PRO A 178 -18.23 -16.18 5.50
CA PRO A 178 -18.74 -14.84 5.86
C PRO A 178 -18.25 -14.30 7.21
N ALA A 179 -18.08 -15.18 8.20
CA ALA A 179 -17.60 -14.83 9.55
C ALA A 179 -16.13 -14.37 9.58
N GLU A 180 -15.28 -14.86 8.67
CA GLU A 180 -13.85 -14.53 8.63
C GLU A 180 -13.55 -13.35 7.69
N ARG A 181 -14.47 -13.04 6.75
CA ARG A 181 -14.25 -12.01 5.73
C ARG A 181 -13.92 -10.65 6.31
N GLY A 182 -14.58 -10.23 7.40
CA GLY A 182 -14.33 -8.92 8.01
C GLY A 182 -12.90 -8.76 8.55
N GLU A 183 -12.41 -9.77 9.28
CA GLU A 183 -11.04 -9.76 9.82
C GLU A 183 -10.00 -9.84 8.69
N ARG A 184 -10.28 -10.69 7.68
CA ARG A 184 -9.44 -10.79 6.49
C ARG A 184 -9.39 -9.48 5.71
N LEU A 185 -10.51 -8.80 5.55
CA LEU A 185 -10.60 -7.50 4.89
C LEU A 185 -9.82 -6.44 5.65
N THR A 186 -9.92 -6.42 6.98
CA THR A 186 -9.12 -5.52 7.82
C THR A 186 -7.62 -5.71 7.56
N THR A 187 -7.18 -6.96 7.39
CA THR A 187 -5.80 -7.28 7.06
C THR A 187 -5.42 -6.79 5.66
N VAL A 188 -6.30 -6.98 4.66
CA VAL A 188 -6.10 -6.47 3.29
C VAL A 188 -5.95 -4.95 3.30
N LEU A 189 -6.87 -4.22 3.93
CA LEU A 189 -6.83 -2.77 4.03
C LEU A 189 -5.52 -2.29 4.68
N ARG A 190 -5.07 -2.97 5.75
CA ARG A 190 -3.79 -2.68 6.40
C ARG A 190 -2.61 -2.91 5.46
N VAL A 191 -2.59 -4.00 4.70
CA VAL A 191 -1.51 -4.30 3.75
C VAL A 191 -1.46 -3.25 2.64
N LEU A 192 -2.61 -2.87 2.06
CA LEU A 192 -2.68 -1.81 1.06
C LEU A 192 -2.19 -0.47 1.62
N TYR A 193 -2.58 -0.13 2.86
CA TYR A 193 -2.10 1.08 3.52
C TYR A 193 -0.59 1.05 3.80
N LEU A 194 -0.02 -0.12 4.11
CA LEU A 194 1.42 -0.28 4.30
C LEU A 194 2.17 -0.07 2.97
N ILE A 195 1.70 -0.66 1.87
CA ILE A 195 2.26 -0.43 0.53
C ILE A 195 2.28 1.06 0.21
N PHE A 196 1.15 1.75 0.44
CA PHE A 196 1.05 3.18 0.25
C PHE A 196 2.07 3.97 1.08
N ASN A 197 2.18 3.67 2.38
CA ASN A 197 3.07 4.37 3.29
C ASN A 197 4.56 4.17 2.98
N GLU A 198 4.94 2.99 2.48
CA GLU A 198 6.31 2.71 2.04
C GLU A 198 6.68 3.56 0.81
N GLY A 199 5.74 3.78 -0.11
CA GLY A 199 5.93 4.72 -1.23
C GLY A 199 5.91 6.19 -0.80
N TYR A 200 5.05 6.53 0.18
CA TYR A 200 4.83 7.89 0.69
C TYR A 200 6.03 8.45 1.47
N THR A 201 6.55 7.69 2.45
CA THR A 201 7.57 8.17 3.42
C THR A 201 8.93 8.47 2.79
N ALA A 202 9.18 7.95 1.60
CA ALA A 202 10.45 8.04 0.90
C ALA A 202 10.50 9.14 -0.18
N SER A 203 9.47 9.97 -0.27
CA SER A 203 9.36 11.05 -1.26
C SER A 203 10.35 12.21 -1.06
N SER A 204 11.24 12.13 -0.07
CA SER A 204 12.31 13.10 0.20
C SER A 204 13.65 12.80 -0.50
N GLY A 205 13.65 12.05 -1.60
CA GLY A 205 14.84 11.75 -2.39
C GLY A 205 14.55 11.69 -3.90
N PRO A 206 15.58 11.75 -4.77
CA PRO A 206 15.44 11.83 -6.23
C PRO A 206 14.86 10.55 -6.90
N ASP A 207 14.36 9.59 -6.11
CA ASP A 207 13.92 8.29 -6.60
C ASP A 207 12.46 8.36 -7.08
N LEU A 208 12.29 8.64 -8.38
CA LEU A 208 11.02 8.58 -9.12
C LEU A 208 10.24 7.26 -8.91
N ARG A 209 10.90 6.20 -8.46
CA ARG A 209 10.46 4.80 -8.54
C ARG A 209 9.64 4.33 -7.33
N ARG A 210 9.66 5.05 -6.21
CA ARG A 210 8.76 4.79 -5.07
C ARG A 210 7.40 5.46 -5.21
N ALA A 211 7.26 6.40 -6.16
CA ALA A 211 5.96 6.87 -6.62
C ALA A 211 5.14 5.72 -7.23
N GLU A 212 5.81 4.70 -7.78
CA GLU A 212 5.17 3.52 -8.35
C GLU A 212 4.40 2.73 -7.28
N LEU A 213 4.92 2.58 -6.05
CA LEU A 213 4.21 1.88 -4.97
C LEU A 213 2.96 2.63 -4.49
N THR A 214 3.03 3.96 -4.40
CA THR A 214 1.88 4.77 -4.00
C THR A 214 0.75 4.68 -5.03
N GLY A 215 1.09 4.82 -6.31
CA GLY A 215 0.13 4.65 -7.40
C GLY A 215 -0.47 3.25 -7.43
N GLU A 216 0.35 2.24 -7.13
CA GLU A 216 -0.08 0.86 -7.12
C GLU A 216 -1.02 0.51 -5.95
N ALA A 217 -0.74 1.02 -4.76
CA ALA A 217 -1.67 0.91 -3.64
C ALA A 217 -3.03 1.55 -3.95
N ILE A 218 -3.04 2.73 -4.60
CA ILE A 218 -4.27 3.39 -5.05
C ILE A 218 -5.00 2.53 -6.09
N ARG A 219 -4.28 1.95 -7.06
CA ARG A 219 -4.87 1.05 -8.07
C ARG A 219 -5.53 -0.17 -7.42
N LEU A 220 -4.84 -0.84 -6.50
CA LEU A 220 -5.39 -1.97 -5.76
C LEU A 220 -6.59 -1.57 -4.89
N ALA A 221 -6.56 -0.40 -4.26
CA ALA A 221 -7.69 0.12 -3.50
C ALA A 221 -8.91 0.41 -4.40
N ARG A 222 -8.71 0.89 -5.64
CA ARG A 222 -9.78 1.04 -6.64
C ARG A 222 -10.38 -0.28 -7.06
N ILE A 223 -9.54 -1.30 -7.32
CA ILE A 223 -10.01 -2.65 -7.63
C ILE A 223 -10.84 -3.20 -6.47
N LEU A 224 -10.35 -3.07 -5.24
CA LEU A 224 -11.08 -3.49 -4.05
C LEU A 224 -12.41 -2.74 -3.88
N ARG A 225 -12.46 -1.43 -4.17
CA ARG A 225 -13.69 -0.62 -4.15
C ARG A 225 -14.70 -1.03 -5.23
N GLY A 226 -14.24 -1.50 -6.38
CA GLY A 226 -15.09 -2.09 -7.41
C GLY A 226 -15.68 -3.44 -7.00
N LEU A 227 -14.89 -4.25 -6.29
CA LEU A 227 -15.31 -5.57 -5.80
C LEU A 227 -16.22 -5.51 -4.57
N LEU A 228 -16.06 -4.49 -3.73
CA LEU A 228 -16.80 -4.29 -2.48
C LEU A 228 -17.39 -2.87 -2.44
N PRO A 229 -18.41 -2.57 -3.26
CA PRO A 229 -18.91 -1.22 -3.38
C PRO A 229 -19.63 -0.69 -2.15
N ASP A 230 -20.19 -1.62 -1.35
CA ASP A 230 -20.98 -1.32 -0.15
C ASP A 230 -20.14 -1.40 1.14
N ASP A 231 -18.80 -1.36 1.04
CA ASP A 231 -17.91 -1.35 2.21
C ASP A 231 -17.32 0.05 2.44
N GLY A 232 -17.74 0.70 3.53
CA GLY A 232 -17.34 2.07 3.84
C GLY A 232 -15.86 2.22 4.21
N GLU A 233 -15.22 1.20 4.78
CA GLU A 233 -13.79 1.26 5.11
C GLU A 233 -12.91 1.09 3.87
N VAL A 234 -13.35 0.33 2.87
CA VAL A 234 -12.71 0.29 1.55
C VAL A 234 -12.77 1.67 0.89
N ALA A 235 -13.94 2.32 0.90
CA ALA A 235 -14.10 3.69 0.39
C ALA A 235 -13.23 4.69 1.17
N GLY A 236 -13.23 4.59 2.50
CA GLY A 236 -12.42 5.41 3.39
C GLY A 236 -10.91 5.26 3.13
N LEU A 237 -10.42 4.04 2.91
CA LEU A 237 -9.00 3.81 2.61
C LEU A 237 -8.60 4.44 1.27
N LEU A 238 -9.40 4.24 0.22
CA LEU A 238 -9.15 4.83 -1.09
C LEU A 238 -9.16 6.37 -0.99
N ALA A 239 -10.17 6.95 -0.34
CA ALA A 239 -10.26 8.38 -0.10
C ALA A 239 -9.03 8.91 0.64
N LEU A 240 -8.62 8.25 1.72
CA LEU A 240 -7.41 8.61 2.49
C LEU A 240 -6.16 8.62 1.59
N MET A 241 -5.96 7.59 0.77
CA MET A 241 -4.81 7.50 -0.12
C MET A 241 -4.82 8.59 -1.19
N LEU A 242 -5.98 8.88 -1.79
CA LEU A 242 -6.12 9.95 -2.80
C LEU A 242 -5.87 11.33 -2.20
N LEU A 243 -6.53 11.65 -1.09
CA LEU A 243 -6.40 12.94 -0.40
C LEU A 243 -4.97 13.15 0.09
N THR A 244 -4.35 12.07 0.57
CA THR A 244 -2.95 12.10 0.92
C THR A 244 -2.12 12.32 -0.35
N ASP A 245 -2.14 11.47 -1.37
CA ASP A 245 -1.24 11.62 -2.52
C ASP A 245 -1.45 12.92 -3.33
N ALA A 246 -2.65 13.52 -3.29
CA ALA A 246 -2.98 14.71 -4.07
C ALA A 246 -2.02 15.90 -3.87
N HIS A 247 -1.43 16.05 -2.68
CA HIS A 247 -0.49 17.14 -2.39
C HIS A 247 0.98 16.75 -2.54
N ARG A 248 1.28 15.57 -3.11
CA ARG A 248 2.65 15.03 -3.29
C ARG A 248 3.61 16.04 -3.91
N ALA A 249 3.19 16.75 -4.95
CA ALA A 249 4.02 17.72 -5.65
C ALA A 249 4.43 18.90 -4.74
N ALA A 250 3.62 19.24 -3.74
CA ALA A 250 3.87 20.40 -2.87
C ALA A 250 4.71 20.08 -1.62
N ARG A 251 4.99 18.81 -1.31
CA ARG A 251 5.68 18.39 -0.06
C ARG A 251 7.16 18.69 0.00
N VAL A 252 7.78 18.81 -1.17
CA VAL A 252 9.23 18.98 -1.29
C VAL A 252 9.48 20.20 -2.15
N GLY A 253 10.32 21.09 -1.63
CA GLY A 253 10.74 22.28 -2.35
C GLY A 253 11.85 21.98 -3.37
N PRO A 254 12.28 23.00 -4.13
CA PRO A 254 13.25 22.82 -5.22
C PRO A 254 14.60 22.27 -4.77
N ASP A 255 14.97 22.48 -3.50
CA ASP A 255 16.26 22.05 -2.93
C ASP A 255 16.15 20.72 -2.14
N GLY A 256 15.00 20.03 -2.24
CA GLY A 256 14.77 18.74 -1.57
C GLY A 256 14.35 18.87 -0.09
N GLU A 257 14.03 20.08 0.36
CA GLU A 257 13.57 20.37 1.70
C GLU A 257 12.11 19.98 1.92
N LEU A 258 11.77 19.55 3.14
CA LEU A 258 10.40 19.25 3.54
C LEU A 258 9.60 20.55 3.71
N VAL A 259 8.43 20.60 3.10
CA VAL A 259 7.48 21.72 3.20
C VAL A 259 6.30 21.31 4.11
N PRO A 260 6.14 21.92 5.30
CA PRO A 260 5.02 21.67 6.20
C PRO A 260 3.67 21.93 5.51
N LEU A 261 2.62 21.17 5.86
CA LEU A 261 1.30 21.27 5.21
C LEU A 261 0.75 22.71 5.14
N ALA A 262 0.98 23.51 6.19
CA ALA A 262 0.53 24.90 6.25
C ALA A 262 1.28 25.84 5.28
N GLU A 263 2.47 25.45 4.83
CA GLU A 263 3.36 26.21 3.95
C GLU A 263 3.31 25.67 2.50
N GLN A 264 2.58 24.59 2.24
CA GLN A 264 2.47 23.99 0.92
C GLN A 264 1.71 24.89 -0.04
N ASP A 265 2.26 25.04 -1.25
CA ASP A 265 1.57 25.69 -2.36
C ASP A 265 0.40 24.82 -2.84
N ARG A 266 -0.82 25.21 -2.44
CA ARG A 266 -2.06 24.50 -2.78
C ARG A 266 -2.39 24.56 -4.27
N SER A 267 -1.82 25.47 -5.05
CA SER A 267 -2.00 25.49 -6.52
C SER A 267 -1.36 24.28 -7.22
N ARG A 268 -0.43 23.60 -6.53
CA ARG A 268 0.24 22.39 -7.01
C ARG A 268 -0.47 21.10 -6.58
N TRP A 269 -1.61 21.19 -5.91
CA TRP A 269 -2.38 20.04 -5.47
C TRP A 269 -3.21 19.47 -6.62
N ASP A 270 -3.33 18.15 -6.65
CA ASP A 270 -4.20 17.45 -7.59
C ASP A 270 -5.67 17.61 -7.19
N THR A 271 -6.31 18.61 -7.79
CA THR A 271 -7.72 18.93 -7.54
C THR A 271 -8.68 17.80 -7.94
N ALA A 272 -8.32 16.97 -8.93
CA ALA A 272 -9.15 15.85 -9.34
C ALA A 272 -9.11 14.72 -8.29
N ALA A 273 -7.91 14.39 -7.80
CA ALA A 273 -7.75 13.42 -6.71
C ALA A 273 -8.42 13.90 -5.41
N ILE A 274 -8.36 15.20 -5.09
CA ILE A 274 -9.07 15.80 -3.96
C ILE A 274 -10.58 15.65 -4.14
N ALA A 275 -11.14 16.06 -5.28
CA ALA A 275 -12.57 15.99 -5.54
C ALA A 275 -13.09 14.55 -5.44
N GLU A 276 -12.36 13.59 -5.99
CA GLU A 276 -12.70 12.17 -5.88
C GLU A 276 -12.65 11.70 -4.42
N GLY A 277 -11.56 11.97 -3.70
CA GLY A 277 -11.38 11.54 -2.32
C GLY A 277 -12.45 12.13 -1.38
N VAL A 278 -12.77 13.42 -1.53
CA VAL A 278 -13.85 14.09 -0.80
C VAL A 278 -15.20 13.46 -1.12
N SER A 279 -15.50 13.21 -2.40
CA SER A 279 -16.77 12.58 -2.80
C SER A 279 -16.93 11.20 -2.17
N LEU A 280 -15.90 10.36 -2.25
CA LEU A 280 -15.91 9.01 -1.70
C LEU A 280 -16.17 9.01 -0.19
N ILE A 281 -15.47 9.86 0.57
CA ILE A 281 -15.64 9.87 2.02
C ILE A 281 -16.95 10.51 2.45
N THR A 282 -17.39 11.57 1.77
CA THR A 282 -18.66 12.23 2.05
C THR A 282 -19.82 11.27 1.84
N GLU A 283 -19.80 10.50 0.74
CA GLU A 283 -20.80 9.48 0.45
C GLU A 283 -20.76 8.36 1.50
N ALA A 284 -19.60 7.77 1.76
CA ALA A 284 -19.45 6.62 2.68
C ALA A 284 -20.00 6.91 4.10
N LEU A 285 -19.76 8.11 4.62
CA LEU A 285 -20.21 8.53 5.95
C LEU A 285 -21.74 8.67 6.07
N THR A 286 -22.50 8.68 4.97
CA THR A 286 -23.97 8.77 5.01
C THR A 286 -24.67 7.43 5.29
N TRP A 287 -24.00 6.31 5.01
CA TRP A 287 -24.63 4.98 5.06
C TRP A 287 -23.81 3.94 5.84
N SER A 288 -22.49 4.12 5.96
CA SER A 288 -21.61 3.18 6.68
C SER A 288 -21.32 3.66 8.10
N PRO A 289 -21.26 2.75 9.10
CA PRO A 289 -20.67 3.06 10.38
C PRO A 289 -19.23 3.60 10.22
N PRO A 290 -18.86 4.69 10.93
CA PRO A 290 -17.50 5.24 10.84
C PRO A 290 -16.46 4.26 11.38
N GLY A 291 -15.44 3.99 10.57
CA GLY A 291 -14.27 3.22 10.94
C GLY A 291 -12.97 4.04 10.84
N PRO A 292 -11.81 3.43 11.16
CA PRO A 292 -10.55 4.15 11.26
C PRO A 292 -10.12 4.83 9.96
N TYR A 293 -10.26 4.18 8.80
CA TYR A 293 -9.84 4.78 7.53
C TYR A 293 -10.80 5.87 7.07
N GLN A 294 -12.11 5.69 7.29
CA GLN A 294 -13.08 6.75 7.01
C GLN A 294 -12.79 8.02 7.83
N LEU A 295 -12.50 7.88 9.12
CA LEU A 295 -12.21 9.05 9.96
C LEU A 295 -10.89 9.73 9.61
N GLN A 296 -9.85 8.95 9.27
CA GLN A 296 -8.59 9.51 8.77
C GLN A 296 -8.79 10.25 7.44
N ALA A 297 -9.58 9.67 6.51
CA ALA A 297 -9.92 10.32 5.25
C ALA A 297 -10.71 11.61 5.47
N ALA A 298 -11.67 11.62 6.40
CA ALA A 298 -12.45 12.81 6.72
C ALA A 298 -11.55 13.93 7.28
N ILE A 299 -10.57 13.60 8.13
CA ILE A 299 -9.58 14.58 8.62
C ILE A 299 -8.75 15.13 7.45
N ALA A 300 -8.30 14.27 6.53
CA ALA A 300 -7.57 14.68 5.34
C ALA A 300 -8.42 15.56 4.41
N ALA A 301 -9.72 15.26 4.27
CA ALA A 301 -10.67 16.02 3.47
C ALA A 301 -10.84 17.44 4.00
N VAL A 302 -11.03 17.61 5.31
CA VAL A 302 -11.16 18.96 5.92
C VAL A 302 -9.91 19.81 5.68
N HIS A 303 -8.73 19.20 5.68
CA HIS A 303 -7.51 19.90 5.27
C HIS A 303 -7.50 20.24 3.78
N ALA A 304 -7.93 19.30 2.93
CA ALA A 304 -7.90 19.41 1.47
C ALA A 304 -8.88 20.46 0.92
N GLU A 305 -10.04 20.62 1.56
CA GLU A 305 -11.12 21.52 1.14
C GLU A 305 -10.84 23.01 1.44
N ALA A 306 -10.01 23.31 2.43
CA ALA A 306 -9.69 24.69 2.78
C ALA A 306 -8.94 25.40 1.62
N SER A 307 -9.21 26.67 1.37
CA SER A 307 -8.47 27.40 0.33
C SER A 307 -7.08 27.85 0.81
N THR A 308 -6.95 28.05 2.13
CA THR A 308 -5.69 28.38 2.82
C THR A 308 -5.54 27.56 4.10
N ALA A 309 -4.33 27.50 4.65
CA ALA A 309 -4.10 26.83 5.94
C ALA A 309 -4.92 27.46 7.09
N ALA A 310 -5.11 28.78 7.07
CA ALA A 310 -5.85 29.52 8.09
C ALA A 310 -7.37 29.24 8.08
N GLU A 311 -7.91 28.84 6.93
CA GLU A 311 -9.34 28.50 6.76
C GLU A 311 -9.69 27.06 7.12
N THR A 312 -8.71 26.25 7.54
CA THR A 312 -8.95 24.87 7.97
C THR A 312 -9.91 24.84 9.17
N ASP A 313 -10.99 24.05 9.09
CA ASP A 313 -11.89 23.86 10.22
C ASP A 313 -11.26 22.92 11.27
N TRP A 314 -10.43 23.51 12.13
CA TRP A 314 -9.77 22.80 13.22
C TRP A 314 -10.76 22.26 14.25
N ARG A 315 -11.94 22.86 14.43
CA ARG A 315 -12.95 22.35 15.37
C ARG A 315 -13.52 21.02 14.88
N GLN A 316 -13.79 20.93 13.58
CA GLN A 316 -14.20 19.67 12.95
C GLN A 316 -13.10 18.61 13.06
N ILE A 317 -11.84 18.97 12.78
CA ILE A 317 -10.70 18.05 12.92
C ILE A 317 -10.57 17.51 14.35
N VAL A 318 -10.71 18.37 15.37
CA VAL A 318 -10.70 17.94 16.78
C VAL A 318 -11.83 16.94 17.07
N ALA A 319 -13.04 17.19 16.56
CA ALA A 319 -14.18 16.28 16.73
C ALA A 319 -13.92 14.91 16.08
N LEU A 320 -13.34 14.90 14.88
CA LEU A 320 -12.97 13.67 14.16
C LEU A 320 -11.87 12.89 14.90
N TYR A 321 -10.83 13.56 15.41
CA TYR A 321 -9.79 12.90 16.22
C TYR A 321 -10.35 12.31 17.52
N ARG A 322 -11.27 13.00 18.21
CA ARG A 322 -11.95 12.46 19.40
C ARG A 322 -12.78 11.22 19.09
N LEU A 323 -13.37 11.14 17.90
CA LEU A 323 -14.07 9.95 17.44
C LEU A 323 -13.08 8.82 17.09
N LEU A 324 -12.01 9.13 16.36
CA LEU A 324 -10.97 8.17 15.99
C LEU A 324 -10.27 7.57 17.21
N ALA A 325 -9.97 8.38 18.22
CA ALA A 325 -9.35 7.92 19.47
C ALA A 325 -10.22 6.91 20.24
N ARG A 326 -11.55 6.98 20.07
CA ARG A 326 -12.48 5.99 20.67
C ARG A 326 -12.57 4.70 19.86
N ILE A 327 -12.53 4.79 18.54
CA ILE A 327 -12.67 3.62 17.64
C ILE A 327 -11.36 2.84 17.51
N ALA A 328 -10.23 3.55 17.40
CA ALA A 328 -8.91 2.97 17.17
C ALA A 328 -7.86 3.67 18.06
N PRO A 329 -7.86 3.40 19.38
CA PRO A 329 -6.94 4.04 20.31
C PRO A 329 -5.48 3.73 19.97
N ASN A 330 -4.71 4.78 19.67
CA ASN A 330 -3.31 4.68 19.26
C ASN A 330 -2.56 5.94 19.71
N PRO A 331 -1.35 5.83 20.29
CA PRO A 331 -0.52 6.98 20.66
C PRO A 331 -0.29 7.98 19.54
N MET A 332 -0.18 7.52 18.28
CA MET A 332 -0.05 8.40 17.12
C MET A 332 -1.32 9.20 16.84
N VAL A 333 -2.50 8.64 17.12
CA VAL A 333 -3.78 9.36 17.04
C VAL A 333 -3.82 10.44 18.12
N THR A 334 -3.43 10.13 19.35
CA THR A 334 -3.33 11.12 20.44
C THR A 334 -2.33 12.22 20.12
N LEU A 335 -1.18 11.87 19.54
CA LEU A 335 -0.15 12.82 19.14
C LEU A 335 -0.68 13.80 18.08
N ASN A 336 -1.38 13.30 17.05
CA ASN A 336 -1.97 14.16 16.03
C ASN A 336 -3.14 14.99 16.57
N GLN A 337 -3.94 14.42 17.48
CA GLN A 337 -5.02 15.13 18.18
C GLN A 337 -4.47 16.31 18.99
N ALA A 338 -3.30 16.16 19.62
CA ALA A 338 -2.67 17.24 20.39
C ALA A 338 -2.38 18.47 19.52
N VAL A 339 -1.95 18.27 18.27
CA VAL A 339 -1.77 19.36 17.30
C VAL A 339 -3.10 20.02 16.97
N ALA A 340 -4.14 19.23 16.65
CA ALA A 340 -5.45 19.78 16.34
C ALA A 340 -6.06 20.59 17.50
N VAL A 341 -5.94 20.09 18.74
CA VAL A 341 -6.40 20.79 19.94
C VAL A 341 -5.61 22.06 20.17
N ALA A 342 -4.29 22.07 19.91
CA ALA A 342 -3.50 23.29 20.01
C ALA A 342 -3.98 24.41 19.09
N MET A 343 -4.50 24.06 17.90
CA MET A 343 -5.01 25.03 16.93
C MET A 343 -6.36 25.64 17.33
N VAL A 344 -7.12 25.00 18.24
CA VAL A 344 -8.43 25.48 18.71
C VAL A 344 -8.35 26.10 20.10
N ASP A 345 -7.75 25.36 21.05
CA ASP A 345 -7.73 25.68 22.47
C ASP A 345 -6.38 26.27 22.93
N GLY A 346 -5.43 26.41 21.99
CA GLY A 346 -4.11 26.98 22.23
C GLY A 346 -3.03 25.94 22.54
N PRO A 347 -1.73 26.29 22.34
CA PRO A 347 -0.61 25.34 22.37
C PRO A 347 -0.44 24.61 23.71
N ARG A 348 -0.79 25.26 24.83
CA ARG A 348 -0.73 24.64 26.16
C ARG A 348 -1.74 23.49 26.31
N ALA A 349 -2.93 23.59 25.70
CA ALA A 349 -3.91 22.51 25.72
C ALA A 349 -3.41 21.29 24.93
N GLY A 350 -2.75 21.51 23.78
CA GLY A 350 -2.08 20.44 23.04
C GLY A 350 -0.94 19.80 23.83
N LEU A 351 -0.08 20.60 24.47
CA LEU A 351 1.01 20.08 25.30
C LEU A 351 0.52 19.20 26.46
N ALA A 352 -0.60 19.54 27.08
CA ALA A 352 -1.21 18.72 28.14
C ALA A 352 -1.63 17.33 27.64
N LEU A 353 -2.03 17.20 26.36
CA LEU A 353 -2.35 15.91 25.74
C LEU A 353 -1.11 15.07 25.43
N LEU A 354 0.10 15.65 25.43
CA LEU A 354 1.35 14.91 25.24
C LEU A 354 1.84 14.25 26.54
N THR A 355 1.45 14.74 27.72
CA THR A 355 1.92 14.21 29.01
C THR A 355 1.72 12.71 29.18
N PRO A 356 0.55 12.11 28.84
CA PRO A 356 0.38 10.66 28.94
C PRO A 356 1.29 9.87 27.98
N LEU A 357 1.73 10.47 26.88
CA LEU A 357 2.58 9.82 25.87
C LEU A 357 4.04 9.69 26.30
N ASP A 358 4.47 10.48 27.29
CA ASP A 358 5.81 10.38 27.89
C ASP A 358 5.98 9.07 28.68
N ALA A 359 4.87 8.51 29.18
CA ALA A 359 4.86 7.26 29.94
C ALA A 359 4.48 6.03 29.09
N ASP A 360 4.01 6.20 27.85
CA ASP A 360 3.69 5.09 26.96
C ASP A 360 4.96 4.58 26.27
N GLU A 361 5.35 3.33 26.55
CA GLU A 361 6.58 2.71 26.00
C GLU A 361 6.66 2.74 24.47
N ARG A 362 5.52 2.84 23.76
CA ARG A 362 5.49 2.92 22.29
C ARG A 362 5.91 4.29 21.75
N THR A 363 5.81 5.34 22.58
CA THR A 363 6.12 6.73 22.19
C THR A 363 7.19 7.39 23.04
N ALA A 364 7.48 6.87 24.23
CA ALA A 364 8.53 7.35 25.09
C ALA A 364 9.87 7.36 24.33
N GLY A 365 10.47 8.54 24.18
CA GLY A 365 11.72 8.72 23.42
C GLY A 365 11.58 8.68 21.89
N HIS A 366 10.38 8.58 21.34
CA HIS A 366 10.16 8.58 19.89
C HIS A 366 10.33 10.00 19.31
N HIS A 367 11.12 10.17 18.24
CA HIS A 367 11.43 11.49 17.66
C HIS A 367 10.19 12.31 17.28
N ARG A 368 9.12 11.66 16.80
CA ARG A 368 7.84 12.32 16.47
C ARG A 368 7.18 13.02 17.68
N LEU A 369 7.26 12.42 18.88
CA LEU A 369 6.76 13.06 20.09
C LEU A 369 7.58 14.32 20.41
N ALA A 370 8.90 14.23 20.29
CA ALA A 370 9.79 15.39 20.46
C ALA A 370 9.54 16.48 19.41
N ALA A 371 9.30 16.13 18.15
CA ALA A 371 9.03 17.07 17.07
C ALA A 371 7.71 17.85 17.28
N VAL A 372 6.63 17.14 17.63
CA VAL A 372 5.34 17.79 17.95
C VAL A 372 5.46 18.65 19.19
N ARG A 373 6.12 18.17 20.25
CA ARG A 373 6.38 18.95 21.46
C ARG A 373 7.14 20.23 21.15
N ALA A 374 8.19 20.14 20.33
CA ALA A 374 8.99 21.30 19.91
C ALA A 374 8.13 22.34 19.20
N HIS A 375 7.28 21.90 18.27
CA HIS A 375 6.36 22.77 17.55
C HIS A 375 5.36 23.48 18.47
N LEU A 376 4.76 22.74 19.42
CA LEU A 376 3.80 23.33 20.36
C LEU A 376 4.47 24.28 21.36
N LEU A 377 5.70 24.00 21.80
CA LEU A 377 6.49 24.89 22.64
C LEU A 377 6.85 26.19 21.90
N GLU A 378 7.22 26.08 20.61
CA GLU A 378 7.48 27.24 19.77
C GLU A 378 6.22 28.13 19.66
N LEU A 379 5.05 27.53 19.39
CA LEU A 379 3.78 28.25 19.37
C LEU A 379 3.40 28.87 20.73
N ALA A 380 3.84 28.27 21.84
CA ALA A 380 3.63 28.80 23.18
C ALA A 380 4.61 29.93 23.56
N GLY A 381 5.61 30.21 22.72
CA GLY A 381 6.66 31.19 23.01
C GLY A 381 7.79 30.65 23.91
N GLU A 382 7.82 29.35 24.19
CA GLU A 382 8.82 28.68 25.03
C GLU A 382 10.09 28.36 24.21
N VAL A 383 10.74 29.40 23.68
CA VAL A 383 11.80 29.32 22.64
C VAL A 383 12.93 28.36 23.03
N GLY A 384 13.43 28.44 24.26
CA GLY A 384 14.53 27.60 24.74
C GLY A 384 14.16 26.11 24.76
N ALA A 385 13.01 25.78 25.33
CA ALA A 385 12.51 24.41 25.42
C ALA A 385 12.15 23.85 24.03
N ALA A 386 11.57 24.69 23.15
CA ALA A 386 11.27 24.33 21.77
C ALA A 386 12.54 23.93 21.01
N ARG A 387 13.61 24.72 21.14
CA ARG A 387 14.90 24.44 20.51
C ARG A 387 15.49 23.10 20.95
N GLU A 388 15.49 22.82 22.25
CA GLU A 388 16.00 21.55 22.78
C GLU A 388 15.21 20.35 22.26
N ALA A 389 13.88 20.47 22.23
CA ALA A 389 13.00 19.44 21.70
C ALA A 389 13.21 19.21 20.19
N TYR A 390 13.41 20.25 19.39
CA TYR A 390 13.75 20.11 17.96
C TYR A 390 15.07 19.36 17.77
N LEU A 391 16.11 19.70 18.53
CA LEU A 391 17.41 19.01 18.46
C LEU A 391 17.31 17.55 18.92
N MET A 392 16.48 17.26 19.92
CA MET A 392 16.20 15.89 20.34
C MET A 392 15.51 15.10 19.22
N ALA A 393 14.50 15.68 18.58
CA ALA A 393 13.83 15.07 17.44
C ALA A 393 14.79 14.82 16.27
N ALA A 394 15.66 15.79 15.96
CA ALA A 394 16.66 15.70 14.89
C ALA A 394 17.67 14.56 15.11
N ARG A 395 18.06 14.31 16.37
CA ARG A 395 18.93 13.17 16.73
C ARG A 395 18.24 11.81 16.60
N GLY A 396 16.91 11.77 16.73
CA GLY A 396 16.13 10.53 16.77
C GLY A 396 15.52 10.09 15.44
N THR A 397 15.54 10.93 14.40
CA THR A 397 15.06 10.53 13.06
C THR A 397 16.19 9.92 12.22
N THR A 398 15.83 8.93 11.40
CA THR A 398 16.72 8.33 10.39
C THR A 398 16.60 9.00 9.02
N SER A 399 15.63 9.91 8.84
CA SER A 399 15.40 10.65 7.61
C SER A 399 16.28 11.89 7.56
N ARG A 400 17.26 11.93 6.65
CA ARG A 400 18.15 13.10 6.49
C ARG A 400 17.40 14.40 6.17
N PRO A 401 16.38 14.42 5.30
CA PRO A 401 15.60 15.63 5.05
C PRO A 401 14.81 16.10 6.28
N GLU A 402 14.26 15.17 7.06
CA GLU A 402 13.59 15.50 8.33
C GLU A 402 14.58 16.03 9.36
N GLN A 403 15.75 15.41 9.49
CA GLN A 403 16.83 15.89 10.37
C GLN A 403 17.21 17.33 10.04
N ARG A 404 17.47 17.64 8.77
CA ARG A 404 17.79 19.00 8.30
C ARG A 404 16.67 19.98 8.61
N TYR A 405 15.42 19.60 8.35
CA TYR A 405 14.26 20.44 8.66
C TYR A 405 14.23 20.79 10.16
N LEU A 406 14.36 19.80 11.04
CA LEU A 406 14.33 19.98 12.49
C LEU A 406 15.51 20.83 13.00
N GLU A 407 16.71 20.64 12.44
CA GLU A 407 17.90 21.46 12.73
C GLU A 407 17.71 22.92 12.30
N VAL A 408 17.13 23.16 11.12
CA VAL A 408 16.81 24.52 10.64
C VAL A 408 15.78 25.19 11.55
N ARG A 409 14.74 24.47 12.00
CA ARG A 409 13.77 25.00 12.99
C ARG A 409 14.48 25.38 14.29
N ALA A 410 15.34 24.51 14.82
CA ALA A 410 16.12 24.82 16.02
C ALA A 410 17.04 26.05 15.86
N ALA A 411 17.69 26.19 14.70
CA ALA A 411 18.61 27.29 14.42
C ALA A 411 17.91 28.66 14.30
N ARG A 412 16.67 28.69 13.78
CA ARG A 412 15.88 29.93 13.71
C ARG A 412 15.57 30.52 15.09
N LEU A 413 15.41 29.65 16.10
CA LEU A 413 15.10 30.05 17.47
C LEU A 413 16.29 30.65 18.23
N THR A 414 17.53 30.47 17.73
CA THR A 414 18.74 31.08 18.33
C THR A 414 18.89 32.57 18.03
N GLY A 415 18.20 33.11 17.02
CA GLY A 415 18.30 34.52 16.61
C GLY A 415 17.20 35.44 17.15
N GLN A 416 16.30 34.94 18.01
CA GLN A 416 15.15 35.68 18.55
C GLN A 416 15.32 36.03 20.05
N GLY A 417 16.52 35.90 20.59
CA GLY A 417 16.86 36.17 21.99
C GLY A 417 17.42 37.57 22.23
#